data_AF-A0A7W1I4Z4-F1
#
_entry.id   AF-A0A7W1I4Z4-F1
#
_cell.length_a   1.000
_cell.length_b   1.000
_cell.length_c   1.000
_cell.angle_alpha   90.00
_cell.angle_beta   90.00
_cell.angle_gamma   90.00
#
_symmetry.space_group_name_H-M   'P 1'
#
loop_
_entity.id
_entity.type
_entity.pdbx_description
1 polymer ?
#
loop_
_entity_poly.entity_id
_entity_poly.type
_entity_poly.pdbx_seq_one_letter_code
_entity_poly.pdbx_strand_id
1 'polypeptide(L)'
;MDEGEPDQPMGSPRPIGTAPEPGILADETIVAIARQVIERFVACQNGGNVGSMLALVSDDFVRQAFAMGSDQAAIDAYLTATPRPRPPTEQITIVDVRNARVLADGRITLDVDVIDPARRATGRPLTDRFTLVEADGGWLIDSVVAGIASEPQSAGDNATPGSR
;
A
#
# COMPACT_ATOMS: atom_id res chain seq x y z
N MET A 1 -15.89 -37.95 22.37
CA MET A 1 -16.48 -36.64 22.03
C MET A 1 -15.29 -35.78 21.70
N ASP A 2 -15.02 -35.66 20.41
CA ASP A 2 -13.90 -34.89 19.85
C ASP A 2 -14.57 -33.95 18.86
N GLU A 3 -14.85 -32.73 19.31
CA GLU A 3 -15.44 -31.69 18.48
C GLU A 3 -14.32 -31.11 17.63
N GLY A 4 -14.29 -31.51 16.36
CA GLY A 4 -13.42 -30.93 15.35
C GLY A 4 -13.67 -29.44 15.25
N GLU A 5 -12.66 -28.66 15.63
CA GLU A 5 -12.58 -27.21 15.47
C GLU A 5 -12.89 -26.85 14.01
N PRO A 6 -13.84 -25.94 13.74
CA PRO A 6 -14.17 -25.59 12.36
C PRO A 6 -12.99 -24.89 11.72
N ASP A 7 -12.41 -25.54 10.72
CA ASP A 7 -11.43 -25.02 9.77
C ASP A 7 -11.99 -23.72 9.17
N GLN A 8 -11.57 -22.57 9.73
CA GLN A 8 -11.92 -21.27 9.20
C GLN A 8 -11.37 -21.21 7.77
N PRO A 9 -12.18 -20.93 6.74
CA PRO A 9 -11.67 -20.86 5.40
C PRO A 9 -10.62 -19.74 5.36
N MET A 10 -9.36 -20.11 5.14
CA MET A 10 -8.31 -19.17 4.80
C MET A 10 -8.85 -18.30 3.66
N GLY A 11 -9.04 -17.01 3.95
CA GLY A 11 -9.68 -16.07 3.04
C GLY A 11 -9.06 -16.20 1.66
N SER A 12 -9.91 -16.46 0.66
CA SER A 12 -9.45 -16.51 -0.72
C SER A 12 -8.80 -15.17 -1.08
N PRO A 13 -7.67 -15.15 -1.81
CA PRO A 13 -7.03 -13.91 -2.23
C PRO A 13 -8.06 -13.00 -2.92
N ARG A 14 -8.26 -11.80 -2.38
CA ARG A 14 -9.24 -10.87 -2.96
C ARG A 14 -8.69 -10.33 -4.28
N PRO A 15 -9.49 -10.23 -5.35
CA PRO A 15 -9.04 -9.66 -6.61
C PRO A 15 -8.57 -8.22 -6.42
N ILE A 16 -7.36 -7.92 -6.87
CA ILE A 16 -6.86 -6.54 -6.92
C ILE A 16 -7.56 -5.82 -8.08
N GLY A 17 -8.52 -4.95 -7.76
CA GLY A 17 -9.19 -4.09 -8.74
C GLY A 17 -8.38 -2.83 -9.05
N THR A 18 -8.41 -2.37 -10.31
CA THR A 18 -7.83 -1.06 -10.71
C THR A 18 -8.79 0.10 -10.50
N ALA A 19 -10.10 -0.16 -10.40
CA ALA A 19 -11.11 0.83 -10.08
C ALA A 19 -11.10 1.15 -8.57
N PRO A 20 -11.38 2.41 -8.16
CA PRO A 20 -11.53 2.72 -6.75
C PRO A 20 -12.71 1.95 -6.17
N GLU A 21 -12.48 1.20 -5.09
CA GLU A 21 -13.59 0.57 -4.36
C GLU A 21 -14.43 1.68 -3.68
N PRO A 22 -15.77 1.57 -3.69
CA PRO A 22 -16.62 2.52 -2.99
C PRO A 22 -16.30 2.56 -1.50
N GLY A 23 -16.17 3.76 -0.95
CA GLY A 23 -15.87 3.99 0.47
C GLY A 23 -16.17 5.42 0.90
N ILE A 24 -16.22 5.62 2.21
CA ILE A 24 -16.42 6.95 2.83
C ILE A 24 -15.08 7.67 2.87
N LEU A 25 -15.06 8.98 2.64
CA LEU A 25 -13.83 9.76 2.78
C LEU A 25 -13.25 9.59 4.19
N ALA A 26 -11.95 9.29 4.25
CA ALA A 26 -11.24 9.17 5.51
C ALA A 26 -11.09 10.55 6.18
N ASP A 27 -11.15 10.58 7.51
CA ASP A 27 -10.80 11.79 8.26
C ASP A 27 -9.28 12.01 8.29
N GLU A 28 -8.86 13.18 8.76
CA GLU A 28 -7.44 13.58 8.83
C GLU A 28 -6.60 12.63 9.70
N THR A 29 -7.19 12.01 10.72
CA THR A 29 -6.47 11.07 11.61
C THR A 29 -6.14 9.79 10.85
N ILE A 30 -7.11 9.23 10.14
CA ILE A 30 -6.93 8.05 9.31
C ILE A 30 -5.94 8.32 8.17
N VAL A 31 -6.03 9.49 7.53
CA VAL A 31 -5.06 9.92 6.50
C VAL A 31 -3.64 9.97 7.07
N ALA A 32 -3.45 10.55 8.25
CA ALA A 32 -2.15 10.66 8.90
C ALA A 32 -1.57 9.30 9.29
N ILE A 33 -2.40 8.35 9.74
CA ILE A 33 -1.99 6.98 10.04
C ILE A 33 -1.55 6.26 8.76
N ALA A 34 -2.40 6.29 7.72
CA ALA A 34 -2.10 5.62 6.46
C ALA A 34 -0.82 6.17 5.82
N ARG A 35 -0.63 7.50 5.86
CA ARG A 35 0.59 8.17 5.39
C ARG A 35 1.84 7.68 6.11
N GLN A 36 1.81 7.55 7.44
CA GLN A 36 2.96 7.07 8.21
C GLN A 36 3.36 5.64 7.84
N VAL A 37 2.39 4.76 7.61
CA VAL A 37 2.64 3.38 7.17
C VAL A 37 3.38 3.38 5.83
N ILE A 38 2.91 4.19 4.88
CA ILE A 38 3.49 4.28 3.52
C ILE A 38 4.87 4.93 3.55
N GLU A 39 5.06 6.01 4.31
CA GLU A 39 6.35 6.66 4.49
C GLU A 39 7.38 5.69 5.08
N ARG A 40 6.98 4.89 6.08
CA ARG A 40 7.84 3.85 6.66
C ARG A 40 8.17 2.75 5.65
N PHE A 41 7.18 2.31 4.87
CA PHE A 41 7.37 1.31 3.83
C PHE A 41 8.37 1.79 2.76
N VAL A 42 8.22 3.03 2.28
CA VAL A 42 9.15 3.65 1.33
C VAL A 42 10.54 3.85 1.94
N ALA A 43 10.63 4.25 3.21
CA ALA A 43 11.91 4.36 3.91
C ALA A 43 12.63 3.01 3.99
N CYS A 44 11.92 1.91 4.28
CA CYS A 44 12.51 0.57 4.27
C CYS A 44 13.00 0.15 2.87
N GLN A 45 12.24 0.47 1.81
CA GLN A 45 12.66 0.23 0.43
C GLN A 45 13.91 1.02 0.04
N ASN A 46 13.95 2.31 0.37
CA ASN A 46 15.10 3.18 0.12
C ASN A 46 16.31 2.76 0.95
N GLY A 47 16.11 2.21 2.15
CA GLY A 47 17.17 1.63 2.98
C GLY A 47 17.64 0.25 2.54
N GLY A 48 16.97 -0.37 1.56
CA GLY A 48 17.22 -1.75 1.15
C GLY A 48 16.93 -2.77 2.25
N ASN A 49 16.14 -2.42 3.26
CA ASN A 49 15.84 -3.27 4.40
C ASN A 49 14.56 -4.06 4.15
N VAL A 50 14.71 -5.18 3.44
CA VAL A 50 13.62 -6.07 3.03
C VAL A 50 12.87 -6.64 4.25
N GLY A 51 13.59 -7.07 5.30
CA GLY A 51 12.94 -7.63 6.49
C GLY A 51 12.03 -6.63 7.19
N SER A 52 12.47 -5.39 7.36
CA SER A 52 11.61 -4.34 7.94
C SER A 52 10.48 -3.91 7.01
N MET A 53 10.68 -3.99 5.69
CA MET A 53 9.61 -3.74 4.70
C MET A 53 8.52 -4.83 4.80
N LEU A 54 8.92 -6.10 4.91
CA LEU A 54 7.98 -7.23 5.00
C LEU A 54 7.19 -7.23 6.31
N ALA A 55 7.72 -6.63 7.38
CA ALA A 55 6.96 -6.42 8.62
C ALA A 55 5.83 -5.36 8.51
N LEU A 56 5.72 -4.67 7.37
CA LEU A 56 4.71 -3.63 7.13
C LEU A 56 3.63 -4.05 6.13
N VAL A 57 3.67 -5.31 5.66
CA VAL A 57 2.71 -5.84 4.70
C VAL A 57 1.96 -7.02 5.32
N SER A 58 0.74 -7.29 4.84
CA SER A 58 -0.05 -8.44 5.28
C SER A 58 0.50 -9.76 4.72
N ASP A 59 0.13 -10.88 5.33
CA ASP A 59 0.44 -12.20 4.79
C ASP A 59 -0.15 -12.41 3.39
N ASP A 60 -1.32 -11.82 3.12
CA ASP A 60 -1.96 -11.85 1.81
C ASP A 60 -1.10 -11.13 0.76
N PHE A 61 -0.51 -9.99 1.11
CA PHE A 61 0.44 -9.28 0.26
C PHE A 61 1.65 -10.18 -0.06
N VAL A 62 2.26 -10.79 0.96
CA VAL A 62 3.42 -11.68 0.81
C VAL A 62 3.07 -12.86 -0.10
N ARG A 63 1.95 -13.52 0.17
CA ARG A 63 1.47 -14.64 -0.66
C ARG A 63 1.33 -14.23 -2.11
N GLN A 64 0.74 -13.07 -2.40
CA GLN A 64 0.58 -12.59 -3.77
C GLN A 64 1.91 -12.18 -4.42
N ALA A 65 2.79 -11.50 -3.69
CA ALA A 65 4.10 -11.07 -4.19
C ALA A 65 4.98 -12.25 -4.60
N PHE A 66 4.86 -13.39 -3.91
CA PHE A 66 5.65 -14.60 -4.17
C PHE A 66 4.86 -15.73 -4.87
N ALA A 67 3.58 -15.53 -5.19
CA ALA A 67 2.70 -16.55 -5.79
C ALA A 67 3.17 -17.04 -7.16
N MET A 68 3.98 -16.26 -7.89
CA MET A 68 4.46 -16.63 -9.23
C MET A 68 5.93 -17.08 -9.20
N GLY A 69 6.13 -18.40 -9.06
CA GLY A 69 7.31 -19.12 -9.56
C GLY A 69 8.67 -18.58 -9.13
N SER A 70 8.74 -17.90 -7.99
CA SER A 70 10.01 -17.40 -7.46
C SER A 70 10.85 -18.60 -7.05
N ASP A 71 12.06 -18.68 -7.59
CA ASP A 71 13.05 -19.67 -7.17
C ASP A 71 13.31 -19.50 -5.67
N GLN A 72 13.21 -20.58 -4.90
CA GLN A 72 13.40 -20.56 -3.45
C GLN A 72 14.75 -19.94 -3.08
N ALA A 73 15.81 -20.24 -3.85
CA ALA A 73 17.12 -19.66 -3.62
C ALA A 73 17.13 -18.14 -3.82
N ALA A 74 16.34 -17.62 -4.75
CA ALA A 74 16.19 -16.18 -4.98
C ALA A 74 15.40 -15.50 -3.85
N ILE A 75 14.36 -16.16 -3.33
CA ILE A 75 13.61 -15.68 -2.15
C ILE A 75 14.55 -15.66 -0.94
N ASP A 76 15.27 -16.75 -0.67
CA ASP A 76 16.19 -16.83 0.46
C ASP A 76 17.30 -15.78 0.36
N ALA A 77 17.87 -15.58 -0.83
CA ALA A 77 18.86 -14.53 -1.08
C ALA A 77 18.29 -13.13 -0.84
N TYR A 78 17.03 -12.89 -1.24
CA TYR A 78 16.33 -11.63 -1.03
C TYR A 78 16.04 -11.37 0.45
N LEU A 79 15.62 -12.39 1.20
CA LEU A 79 15.30 -12.29 2.63
C LEU A 79 16.54 -12.19 3.53
N THR A 80 17.65 -12.81 3.13
CA THR A 80 18.90 -12.82 3.90
C THR A 80 19.88 -11.72 3.48
N ALA A 81 19.54 -10.93 2.47
CA ALA A 81 20.36 -9.82 2.00
C ALA A 81 20.62 -8.81 3.13
N THR A 82 21.90 -8.43 3.31
CA THR A 82 22.24 -7.33 4.20
C THR A 82 21.67 -6.03 3.65
N PRO A 83 20.95 -5.23 4.46
CA PRO A 83 20.42 -3.96 4.01
C PRO A 83 21.49 -3.05 3.44
N ARG A 84 21.24 -2.53 2.24
CA ARG A 84 22.10 -1.55 1.58
C ARG A 84 21.23 -0.38 1.12
N PRO A 85 21.43 0.82 1.68
CA PRO A 85 20.71 1.99 1.23
C PRO A 85 20.90 2.24 -0.26
N ARG A 86 19.82 2.56 -0.95
CA ARG A 86 19.87 3.02 -2.33
C ARG A 86 20.61 4.36 -2.38
N PRO A 87 21.44 4.59 -3.41
CA PRO A 87 22.04 5.90 -3.62
C PRO A 87 20.92 6.95 -3.78
N PRO A 88 21.16 8.23 -3.42
CA PRO A 88 20.12 9.26 -3.44
C PRO A 88 19.38 9.40 -4.78
N THR A 89 20.05 9.14 -5.90
CA THR A 89 19.50 9.21 -7.27
C THR A 89 18.56 8.05 -7.61
N GLU A 90 18.51 7.01 -6.77
CA GLU A 90 17.67 5.81 -6.95
C GLU A 90 16.60 5.67 -5.86
N GLN A 91 16.47 6.67 -4.99
CA GLN A 91 15.46 6.68 -3.95
C GLN A 91 14.08 7.01 -4.50
N ILE A 92 13.08 6.32 -3.97
CA ILE A 92 11.68 6.60 -4.20
C ILE A 92 11.31 7.83 -3.39
N THR A 93 10.62 8.78 -4.03
CA THR A 93 10.09 9.99 -3.38
C THR A 93 8.58 9.96 -3.37
N ILE A 94 7.96 10.16 -2.20
CA ILE A 94 6.51 10.40 -2.08
C ILE A 94 6.27 11.87 -2.39
N VAL A 95 5.43 12.13 -3.40
CA VAL A 95 5.05 13.48 -3.84
C VAL A 95 3.77 13.92 -3.17
N ASP A 96 2.75 13.05 -3.16
CA ASP A 96 1.45 13.36 -2.59
C ASP A 96 0.73 12.09 -2.08
N VAL A 97 -0.22 12.28 -1.18
CA VAL A 97 -1.13 11.25 -0.66
C VAL A 97 -2.55 11.81 -0.70
N ARG A 98 -3.46 11.14 -1.43
CA ARG A 98 -4.81 11.64 -1.70
C ARG A 98 -5.84 10.53 -1.81
N ASN A 99 -7.11 10.92 -1.96
CA ASN A 99 -8.25 10.02 -2.19
C ASN A 99 -8.38 8.91 -1.11
N ALA A 100 -8.00 9.20 0.13
CA ALA A 100 -8.11 8.24 1.22
C ALA A 100 -9.58 7.95 1.54
N ARG A 101 -9.94 6.67 1.55
CA ARG A 101 -11.30 6.19 1.85
C ARG A 101 -11.27 5.00 2.78
N VAL A 102 -12.23 4.96 3.70
CA VAL A 102 -12.53 3.79 4.50
C VAL A 102 -13.60 2.97 3.77
N LEU A 103 -13.28 1.71 3.51
CA LEU A 103 -14.14 0.76 2.82
C LEU A 103 -15.16 0.15 3.79
N ALA A 104 -16.21 -0.47 3.24
CA ALA A 104 -17.27 -1.07 4.05
C ALA A 104 -16.79 -2.22 4.97
N ASP A 105 -15.65 -2.83 4.63
CA ASP A 105 -15.01 -3.90 5.41
C ASP A 105 -13.95 -3.35 6.40
N GLY A 106 -13.84 -2.04 6.56
CA GLY A 106 -12.92 -1.38 7.49
C GLY A 106 -11.51 -1.16 6.94
N ARG A 107 -11.16 -1.71 5.77
CA ARG A 107 -9.88 -1.42 5.11
C ARG A 107 -9.81 0.04 4.65
N ILE A 108 -8.60 0.56 4.52
CA ILE A 108 -8.36 1.90 3.99
C ILE A 108 -7.75 1.79 2.60
N THR A 109 -8.27 2.53 1.63
CA THR A 109 -7.60 2.73 0.33
C THR A 109 -7.12 4.16 0.20
N LEU A 110 -5.98 4.37 -0.45
CA LEU A 110 -5.46 5.71 -0.77
C LEU A 110 -4.56 5.67 -2.00
N ASP A 111 -4.51 6.80 -2.70
CA ASP A 111 -3.67 7.00 -3.87
C ASP A 111 -2.41 7.78 -3.44
N VAL A 112 -1.26 7.29 -3.86
CA VAL A 112 0.05 7.86 -3.53
C VAL A 112 0.77 8.18 -4.83
N ASP A 113 1.11 9.45 -5.01
CA ASP A 113 1.91 9.88 -6.15
C ASP A 113 3.39 9.74 -5.78
N VAL A 114 4.13 8.94 -6.53
CA VAL A 114 5.55 8.62 -6.28
C VAL A 114 6.41 8.88 -7.50
N ILE A 115 7.65 9.31 -7.26
CA ILE A 115 8.73 9.27 -8.26
C ILE A 115 9.63 8.10 -7.88
N ASP A 116 9.66 7.07 -8.72
CA ASP A 116 10.54 5.91 -8.56
C ASP A 116 11.51 5.85 -9.75
N PRO A 117 12.80 6.19 -9.58
CA PRO A 117 13.80 6.16 -10.65
C PRO A 117 13.97 4.80 -11.31
N ALA A 118 13.63 3.70 -10.62
CA ALA A 118 13.71 2.35 -11.17
C ALA A 118 12.55 2.05 -12.14
N ARG A 119 11.40 2.71 -11.97
CA ARG A 119 10.27 2.63 -12.90
C ARG A 119 10.53 3.64 -14.00
N ARG A 120 10.61 3.19 -15.26
CA ARG A 120 10.98 3.98 -16.46
C ARG A 120 9.98 5.10 -16.83
N ALA A 121 9.31 5.72 -15.85
CA ALA A 121 8.54 6.93 -16.00
C ALA A 121 9.50 8.13 -16.03
N THR A 122 9.41 8.93 -17.08
CA THR A 122 10.31 10.05 -17.39
C THR A 122 10.19 11.22 -16.39
N GLY A 123 10.62 11.04 -15.14
CA GLY A 123 10.60 12.07 -14.09
C GLY A 123 9.19 12.57 -13.71
N ARG A 124 8.14 11.89 -14.15
CA ARG A 124 6.74 12.20 -13.80
C ARG A 124 6.29 11.30 -12.66
N PRO A 125 5.53 11.83 -11.68
CA PRO A 125 4.93 10.99 -10.65
C PRO A 125 4.04 9.92 -11.27
N LEU A 126 4.12 8.71 -10.71
CA LEU A 126 3.20 7.61 -10.92
C LEU A 126 2.23 7.56 -9.74
N THR A 127 0.96 7.25 -9.99
CA THR A 127 0.01 7.01 -8.92
C THR A 127 -0.04 5.52 -8.60
N ASP A 128 0.25 5.16 -7.36
CA ASP A 128 0.06 3.82 -6.83
C ASP A 128 -1.11 3.85 -5.84
N ARG A 129 -2.02 2.87 -5.94
CA ARG A 129 -3.11 2.71 -4.96
C ARG A 129 -2.71 1.69 -3.92
N PHE A 130 -2.72 2.11 -2.65
CA PHE A 130 -2.47 1.26 -1.51
C PHE A 130 -3.80 0.88 -0.85
N THR A 131 -3.92 -0.38 -0.45
CA THR A 131 -4.95 -0.82 0.48
C THR A 131 -4.29 -1.26 1.77
N LEU A 132 -4.79 -0.77 2.90
CA LEU A 132 -4.32 -1.09 4.24
C LEU A 132 -5.39 -1.88 4.98
N VAL A 133 -4.95 -2.85 5.77
CA VAL A 133 -5.76 -3.68 6.65
C VAL A 133 -5.30 -3.54 8.09
N GLU A 134 -6.22 -3.53 9.03
CA GLU A 134 -5.90 -3.56 10.46
C GLU A 134 -5.61 -5.01 10.87
N ALA A 135 -4.45 -5.25 11.49
CA ALA A 135 -4.03 -6.54 12.00
C ALA A 135 -3.16 -6.34 13.25
N ASP A 136 -3.38 -7.16 14.28
CA ASP A 136 -2.61 -7.16 15.54
C ASP A 136 -2.44 -5.77 16.20
N GLY A 137 -3.47 -4.91 16.08
CA GLY A 137 -3.46 -3.55 16.65
C GLY A 137 -2.63 -2.53 15.86
N GLY A 138 -2.26 -2.85 14.62
CA GLY A 138 -1.58 -1.95 13.69
C GLY A 138 -2.16 -2.02 12.28
N TRP A 139 -1.68 -1.12 11.40
CA TRP A 139 -2.06 -1.11 10.00
C TRP A 139 -0.95 -1.69 9.14
N LEU A 140 -1.30 -2.65 8.28
CA LEU A 140 -0.42 -3.29 7.32
C LEU A 140 -0.88 -2.99 5.90
N ILE A 141 0.05 -2.95 4.96
CA ILE A 141 -0.25 -2.85 3.54
C ILE A 141 -0.70 -4.21 3.03
N ASP A 142 -1.95 -4.27 2.56
CA ASP A 142 -2.60 -5.48 2.07
C ASP A 142 -2.41 -5.69 0.57
N SER A 143 -2.44 -4.60 -0.20
CA SER A 143 -2.16 -4.65 -1.64
C SER A 143 -1.66 -3.30 -2.16
N VAL A 144 -0.97 -3.34 -3.29
CA VAL A 144 -0.55 -2.16 -4.05
C VAL A 144 -0.87 -2.36 -5.52
N VAL A 145 -1.63 -1.43 -6.10
CA VAL A 145 -1.90 -1.37 -7.54
C VAL A 145 -1.04 -0.27 -8.13
N ALA A 146 0.03 -0.67 -8.81
CA ALA A 146 1.01 0.28 -9.33
C ALA A 146 0.57 0.92 -10.65
N GLY A 147 0.88 2.21 -10.82
CA GLY A 147 0.73 2.92 -12.09
C GLY A 147 -0.72 3.05 -12.57
N ILE A 148 -1.66 3.25 -11.64
CA ILE A 148 -3.04 3.56 -12.00
C ILE A 148 -3.13 4.95 -12.64
N ALA A 149 -4.14 5.15 -13.48
CA ALA A 149 -4.41 6.47 -14.01
C ALA A 149 -4.76 7.41 -12.85
N SER A 150 -4.06 8.55 -12.76
CA SER A 150 -4.41 9.59 -11.82
C SER A 150 -5.82 10.09 -12.12
N GLU A 151 -6.78 9.84 -11.23
CA GLU A 151 -8.07 10.51 -11.36
C GLU A 151 -7.88 12.01 -11.12
N PRO A 152 -8.52 12.88 -11.93
CA PRO A 152 -8.52 14.30 -11.63
C PRO A 152 -9.21 14.49 -10.28
N GLN A 153 -8.54 15.15 -9.33
CA GLN A 153 -9.17 15.63 -8.10
C GLN A 153 -10.44 16.36 -8.50
N SER A 154 -11.60 15.83 -8.11
CA SER A 154 -12.84 16.57 -8.27
C SER A 154 -12.75 17.79 -7.37
N ALA A 155 -12.54 18.96 -7.96
CA ALA A 155 -12.67 20.24 -7.30
C ALA A 155 -14.13 20.39 -6.88
N GLY A 156 -14.45 19.97 -5.67
CA GLY A 156 -15.83 19.87 -5.21
C GLY A 156 -15.93 19.75 -3.72
N ASP A 157 -15.54 20.83 -3.02
CA ASP A 157 -16.19 21.30 -1.78
C ASP A 157 -15.69 22.72 -1.43
N ASN A 158 -15.70 23.63 -2.41
CA ASN A 158 -15.73 25.05 -2.08
C ASN A 158 -17.18 25.42 -1.76
N ALA A 159 -17.52 25.27 -0.48
CA ALA A 159 -18.71 25.86 0.12
C ALA A 159 -18.74 27.35 -0.25
N THR A 160 -19.74 27.75 -1.03
CA THR A 160 -20.09 29.16 -1.21
C THR A 160 -20.86 29.59 0.04
N PRO A 161 -20.39 30.56 0.86
CA PRO A 161 -21.24 31.15 1.87
C PRO A 161 -22.26 32.04 1.14
N GLY A 162 -23.53 31.66 1.17
CA GLY A 162 -24.61 32.53 0.72
C GLY A 162 -24.69 33.76 1.63
N SER A 163 -24.35 34.92 1.08
CA SER A 163 -24.58 36.22 1.73
C SER A 163 -26.07 36.54 1.73
N ARG A 164 -26.62 36.85 2.92
CA ARG A 164 -27.91 37.55 3.09
C ARG A 164 -27.74 39.04 2.84
#